data_AF-A0A5C7PR92-F1
#
_entry.id   AF-A0A5C7PR92-F1
#
_cell.length_a   1.000
_cell.length_b   1.000
_cell.length_c   1.000
_cell.angle_alpha   90.00
_cell.angle_beta   90.00
_cell.angle_gamma   90.00
#
_symmetry.space_group_name_H-M   'P 1'
#
loop_
_entity.id
_entity.type
_entity.pdbx_description
1 polymer ?
#
loop_
_entity_poly.entity_id
_entity_poly.type
_entity_poly.pdbx_seq_one_letter_code
_entity_poly.pdbx_strand_id
1 'polypeptide(L)' 'MTREKLHKNGWFVCMMKDGFYYRVICRKSNGELHDKMLCDTYKGACEYYSAFNRIAANA' A
#
# COMPACT_ATOMS: atom_id res chain seq x y z
N MET A 1 -2.73 -13.26 -3.62
CA MET A 1 -3.80 -12.37 -3.10
C MET A 1 -3.28 -10.96 -3.19
N THR A 2 -4.01 -10.10 -3.90
CA THR A 2 -3.63 -8.70 -4.14
C THR A 2 -4.81 -7.84 -3.69
N ARG A 3 -4.53 -6.77 -2.94
CA ARG A 3 -5.50 -5.76 -2.51
C ARG A 3 -4.99 -4.41 -2.97
N GLU A 4 -5.83 -3.66 -3.65
CA GLU A 4 -5.47 -2.34 -4.14
C GLU A 4 -6.62 -1.35 -3.95
N LYS A 5 -6.26 -0.08 -3.84
CA LYS A 5 -7.22 1.02 -3.70
C LYS A 5 -6.66 2.29 -4.35
N LEU A 6 -7.44 2.82 -5.28
CA LEU A 6 -7.28 4.17 -5.80
C LEU A 6 -8.14 5.14 -4.99
N HIS A 7 -7.55 6.24 -4.53
CA HIS A 7 -8.23 7.30 -3.79
C HIS A 7 -8.68 8.42 -4.73
N LYS A 8 -9.64 9.24 -4.29
CA LYS A 8 -10.24 10.31 -5.11
C LYS A 8 -9.23 11.38 -5.54
N ASN A 9 -8.18 11.60 -4.74
CA ASN A 9 -7.08 12.52 -5.05
C ASN A 9 -6.03 11.90 -6.01
N GLY A 10 -6.28 10.70 -6.54
CA GLY A 10 -5.39 9.99 -7.45
C GLY A 10 -4.29 9.17 -6.77
N TRP A 11 -4.14 9.24 -5.44
CA TRP A 11 -3.17 8.40 -4.72
C TRP A 11 -3.59 6.94 -4.75
N PHE A 12 -2.60 6.06 -4.74
CA PHE A 12 -2.78 4.62 -4.93
C PHE A 12 -2.07 3.83 -3.83
N VAL A 13 -2.75 2.82 -3.28
CA VAL A 13 -2.18 1.90 -2.30
C VAL A 13 -2.40 0.46 -2.76
N CYS A 14 -1.35 -0.35 -2.75
CA CYS A 14 -1.41 -1.77 -3.12
C CYS A 14 -0.72 -2.62 -2.06
N MET A 15 -1.31 -3.77 -1.76
CA MET A 15 -0.73 -4.86 -0.99
C MET A 15 -0.76 -6.12 -1.85
N MET A 16 0.39 -6.74 -2.04
CA MET A 16 0.54 -7.95 -2.85
C MET A 16 1.39 -8.98 -2.11
N LYS A 17 1.06 -10.27 -2.26
CA LYS A 17 1.94 -11.35 -1.80
C LYS A 17 3.05 -11.55 -2.84
N ASP A 18 4.30 -11.52 -2.39
CA ASP A 18 5.50 -11.70 -3.21
C ASP A 18 6.36 -12.83 -2.60
N GLY A 19 6.18 -14.05 -3.12
CA GLY A 19 6.78 -15.25 -2.54
C GLY A 19 6.30 -15.52 -1.11
N PHE A 20 7.25 -15.55 -0.18
CA PHE A 20 7.00 -15.72 1.27
C PHE A 20 6.63 -14.42 1.98
N TYR A 21 6.81 -13.27 1.32
CA TYR A 21 6.59 -11.95 1.89
C TYR A 21 5.32 -11.31 1.35
N TYR A 22 4.95 -10.21 1.98
CA TYR A 22 3.91 -9.30 1.54
C TYR A 22 4.53 -7.94 1.31
N ARG A 23 4.27 -7.35 0.15
CA ARG A 23 4.72 -6.01 -0.20
C ARG A 23 3.54 -5.07 -0.16
N VAL A 24 3.69 -3.95 0.54
CA VAL A 24 2.74 -2.84 0.59
C VAL A 24 3.39 -1.62 -0.05
N ILE A 25 2.70 -0.97 -0.97
CA ILE A 25 3.21 0.16 -1.76
C ILE A 25 2.19 1.29 -1.69
N CYS A 26 2.66 2.51 -1.46
CA CYS A 26 1.90 3.74 -1.63
C CYS A 26 2.52 4.58 -2.74
N ARG A 27 1.73 4.96 -3.73
CA ARG A 27 2.11 5.88 -4.81
C ARG A 27 1.27 7.14 -4.76
N LYS A 28 1.89 8.26 -5.11
CA LYS A 28 1.21 9.54 -5.29
C LYS A 28 0.38 9.54 -6.57
N SER A 29 -0.42 10.60 -6.76
CA SER A 29 -1.25 10.80 -7.95
C SER A 29 -0.46 10.90 -9.27
N ASN A 30 0.79 11.33 -9.24
CA ASN A 30 1.69 11.37 -10.40
C ASN A 30 2.39 10.02 -10.67
N GLY A 31 2.06 8.96 -9.92
CA GLY A 31 2.66 7.64 -10.05
C GLY A 31 4.00 7.45 -9.33
N GLU A 32 4.57 8.51 -8.73
CA GLU A 32 5.78 8.41 -7.92
C GLU A 32 5.56 7.52 -6.71
N LEU A 33 6.59 6.74 -6.36
CA LEU A 33 6.60 6.00 -5.11
C LEU A 33 6.67 6.98 -3.94
N HIS A 34 5.65 6.98 -3.10
CA HIS A 34 5.69 7.70 -1.83
C HIS A 34 6.42 6.87 -0.78
N ASP A 35 5.97 5.62 -0.59
CA ASP A 35 6.58 4.70 0.37
C ASP A 35 6.30 3.23 0.00
N LYS A 36 7.13 2.31 0.52
CA LYS A 36 6.95 0.86 0.40
C LYS A 36 7.41 0.14 1.67
N MET A 37 6.71 -0.92 2.02
CA MET A 37 7.09 -1.82 3.10
C MET A 37 7.05 -3.27 2.66
N LEU A 38 8.03 -4.06 3.09
CA LEU A 38 8.03 -5.51 2.98
C LEU A 38 7.68 -6.10 4.36
N CYS A 39 6.83 -7.10 4.39
CA CYS A 39 6.32 -7.71 5.61
C CYS A 39 6.37 -9.23 5.51
N ASP A 40 6.83 -9.88 6.57
CA ASP A 40 6.90 -11.35 6.62
C ASP A 40 5.53 -11.97 6.94
N THR A 41 4.63 -11.18 7.53
CA THR A 41 3.31 -11.64 7.96
C THR A 41 2.20 -10.87 7.25
N TYR A 42 1.11 -11.58 6.98
CA TYR A 42 -0.11 -10.98 6.42
C TYR A 42 -0.69 -9.90 7.34
N LYS A 43 -0.59 -10.10 8.65
CA LYS A 43 -1.09 -9.14 9.65
C LYS A 43 -0.32 -7.82 9.56
N GLY A 44 1.01 -7.87 9.55
CA GLY A 44 1.85 -6.67 9.38
C GLY A 44 1.53 -5.95 8.06
N ALA A 45 1.39 -6.70 6.97
CA ALA A 45 1.00 -6.12 5.68
C ALA A 45 -0.36 -5.42 5.73
N CYS A 46 -1.35 -5.97 6.45
CA CYS A 46 -2.66 -5.34 6.61
C CYS A 46 -2.59 -4.05 7.44
N GLU A 47 -1.76 -4.01 8.47
CA GLU A 47 -1.53 -2.82 9.30
C GLU A 47 -0.91 -1.70 8.47
N TYR A 48 0.16 -1.99 7.72
CA TYR A 48 0.77 -1.01 6.79
C TYR A 48 -0.19 -0.60 5.68
N TYR A 49 -0.96 -1.54 5.12
CA TYR A 49 -1.97 -1.20 4.10
C TYR A 49 -3.02 -0.23 4.66
N SER A 50 -3.48 -0.43 5.89
CA SER A 50 -4.40 0.51 6.56
C SER A 50 -3.75 1.88 6.78
N ALA A 51 -2.51 1.92 7.26
CA ALA A 51 -1.77 3.15 7.48
C ALA A 51 -1.56 3.94 6.18
N PHE A 52 -1.10 3.28 5.12
CA PHE A 52 -0.91 3.90 3.80
C PHE A 52 -2.23 4.40 3.21
N ASN A 53 -3.34 3.71 3.46
CA ASN A 53 -4.66 4.20 3.06
C ASN A 53 -5.07 5.48 3.79
N ARG A 54 -4.67 5.66 5.05
CA ARG A 54 -4.89 6.92 5.78
C ARG A 54 -4.02 8.05 5.25
N ILE A 55 -2.76 7.77 4.92
CA ILE A 55 -1.86 8.74 4.28
C ILE A 55 -2.45 9.18 2.93
N ALA A 56 -2.73 8.20 2.05
CA ALA A 56 -3.26 8.47 0.72
C ALA A 56 -4.61 9.20 0.74
N ALA A 57 -5.47 8.96 1.73
CA ALA A 57 -6.77 9.65 1.83
C ALA A 57 -6.66 11.12 2.29
N ASN A 58 -5.57 11.49 2.98
CA ASN A 58 -5.37 12.83 3.55
C ASN A 58 -4.30 13.66 2.81
N ALA A 59 -3.81 13.16 1.68
CA ALA A 59 -2.78 13.81 0.88
C ALA A 59 -3.32 14.76 -0.19
#